data_AF-A0A6M8W1N8-F1
#
_entry.id   AF-A0A6M8W1N8-F1
#
_cell.length_a   1.000
_cell.length_b   1.000
_cell.length_c   1.000
_cell.angle_alpha   90.00
_cell.angle_beta   90.00
_cell.angle_gamma   90.00
#
_symmetry.space_group_name_H-M   'P 1'
#
loop_
_entity.id
_entity.type
_entity.pdbx_description
1 polymer ?
#
loop_
_entity_poly.entity_id
_entity_poly.type
_entity_poly.pdbx_seq_one_letter_code
_entity_poly.pdbx_strand_id
1 'polypeptide(L)'
;MLGSPTIDRQEAQNPSLDLRKGFRRDVARTLVDRAAFLPEPDRYLVEGVFRDGRPISDLAAMWREIPGHERVPRALRHRLHRLVERLLSPRFEVVARLRHTWTPTRTRIATACVLHGLSTRQASERLNVSLHTVRRQLDAVHAICDAVSGSVKP
;
A
#
# COMPACT_ATOMS: atom_id res chain seq x y z
N MET A 1 -26.12 -49.25 -39.92
CA MET A 1 -24.84 -48.65 -39.51
C MET A 1 -25.16 -47.35 -38.80
N LEU A 2 -24.95 -47.33 -37.49
CA LEU A 2 -25.28 -46.21 -36.59
C LEU A 2 -24.11 -45.23 -36.51
N GLY A 3 -24.44 -43.94 -36.53
CA GLY A 3 -23.82 -42.95 -35.65
C GLY A 3 -22.51 -42.30 -36.10
N SER A 4 -22.57 -41.01 -36.39
CA SER A 4 -21.91 -40.02 -35.53
C SER A 4 -22.48 -38.62 -35.82
N PRO A 5 -23.22 -38.02 -34.87
CA PRO A 5 -23.54 -36.61 -34.95
C PRO A 5 -22.27 -35.79 -34.72
N THR A 6 -22.03 -34.82 -35.60
CA THR A 6 -21.05 -33.76 -35.42
C THR A 6 -21.50 -32.90 -34.24
N ILE A 7 -21.14 -33.31 -33.02
CA ILE A 7 -21.35 -32.52 -31.81
C ILE A 7 -20.37 -31.33 -31.84
N ASP A 8 -20.97 -30.15 -31.69
CA ASP A 8 -20.38 -28.84 -31.45
C ASP A 8 -19.03 -28.86 -30.73
N ARG A 9 -18.01 -28.33 -31.40
CA ARG A 9 -16.70 -28.04 -30.81
C ARG A 9 -16.60 -26.61 -30.27
N GLN A 10 -17.71 -25.86 -30.21
CA GLN A 10 -17.72 -24.44 -29.84
C GLN A 10 -18.08 -24.14 -28.37
N GLU A 11 -18.34 -25.13 -27.52
CA GLU A 11 -18.85 -24.86 -26.15
C GLU A 11 -17.86 -24.99 -24.98
N ALA A 12 -16.56 -25.17 -25.22
CA ALA A 12 -15.60 -25.48 -24.14
C ALA A 12 -14.54 -24.41 -23.85
N GLN A 13 -14.83 -23.12 -24.03
CA GLN A 13 -14.02 -22.05 -23.44
C GLN A 13 -14.92 -20.96 -22.87
N ASN A 14 -15.79 -21.34 -21.93
CA ASN A 14 -16.20 -20.39 -20.91
C ASN A 14 -14.97 -20.07 -20.05
N PRO A 15 -14.43 -18.83 -20.06
CA PRO A 15 -13.45 -18.39 -19.08
C PRO A 15 -14.18 -18.22 -17.74
N SER A 16 -14.62 -19.34 -17.17
CA SER A 16 -15.22 -19.42 -15.85
C SER A 16 -14.23 -18.87 -14.85
N LEU A 17 -14.34 -17.56 -14.63
CA LEU A 17 -14.04 -16.83 -13.41
C LEU A 17 -12.82 -17.36 -12.66
N ASP A 18 -11.62 -17.09 -13.17
CA ASP A 18 -10.44 -17.14 -12.31
C ASP A 18 -10.54 -16.00 -11.28
N LEU A 19 -11.27 -16.27 -10.21
CA LEU A 19 -11.46 -15.37 -9.07
C LEU A 19 -10.11 -14.98 -8.45
N ARG A 20 -9.04 -15.77 -8.65
CA ARG A 20 -7.69 -15.42 -8.18
C ARG A 20 -7.10 -14.28 -8.99
N LYS A 21 -7.32 -14.27 -10.31
CA LYS A 21 -6.91 -13.15 -11.18
C LYS A 21 -7.72 -11.89 -10.86
N GLY A 22 -9.01 -12.02 -10.58
CA GLY A 22 -9.87 -10.92 -10.11
C GLY A 22 -9.41 -10.34 -8.77
N PHE A 23 -9.25 -11.19 -7.75
CA PHE A 23 -8.77 -10.80 -6.42
C PHE A 23 -7.40 -10.10 -6.48
N ARG A 24 -6.47 -10.60 -7.30
CA ARG A 24 -5.16 -9.96 -7.50
C ARG A 24 -5.28 -8.57 -8.11
N ARG A 25 -6.19 -8.37 -9.08
CA ARG A 25 -6.45 -7.07 -9.69
C ARG A 25 -7.08 -6.09 -8.69
N ASP A 26 -7.99 -6.56 -7.85
CA ASP A 26 -8.61 -5.71 -6.82
C ASP A 26 -7.62 -5.27 -5.75
N VAL A 27 -6.74 -6.18 -5.31
CA VAL A 27 -5.65 -5.86 -4.39
C VAL A 27 -4.66 -4.89 -5.05
N ALA A 28 -4.26 -5.13 -6.30
CA ALA A 28 -3.35 -4.23 -7.02
C ALA A 28 -3.94 -2.82 -7.16
N ARG A 29 -5.21 -2.71 -7.54
CA ARG A 29 -5.93 -1.42 -7.60
C ARG A 29 -5.95 -0.73 -6.24
N THR A 30 -6.30 -1.45 -5.18
CA THR A 30 -6.31 -0.92 -3.80
C THR A 30 -4.93 -0.39 -3.38
N LEU A 31 -3.86 -1.12 -3.68
CA LEU A 31 -2.49 -0.70 -3.38
C LEU A 31 -2.11 0.58 -4.12
N VAL A 32 -2.46 0.66 -5.41
CA VAL A 32 -2.20 1.82 -6.26
C VAL A 32 -2.96 3.05 -5.79
N ASP A 33 -4.25 2.92 -5.44
CA ASP A 33 -5.05 4.03 -4.93
C ASP A 33 -4.48 4.54 -3.59
N ARG A 34 -4.08 3.63 -2.71
CA ARG A 34 -3.46 3.97 -1.42
C ARG A 34 -2.04 4.54 -1.56
N ALA A 35 -1.34 4.23 -2.65
CA ALA A 35 0.00 4.76 -2.92
C ALA A 35 0.01 6.29 -3.09
N ALA A 36 -1.12 6.91 -3.41
CA ALA A 36 -1.26 8.37 -3.49
C ALA A 36 -0.91 9.10 -2.18
N PHE A 37 -0.96 8.39 -1.04
CA PHE A 37 -0.60 8.95 0.27
C PHE A 37 0.86 8.70 0.68
N LEU A 38 1.64 8.01 -0.16
CA LEU A 38 3.04 7.72 0.11
C LEU A 38 3.95 8.86 -0.36
N PRO A 39 5.16 8.99 0.22
CA PRO A 39 6.20 9.83 -0.35
C PRO A 39 6.56 9.40 -1.79
N GLU A 40 6.99 10.35 -2.62
CA GLU A 40 7.29 10.13 -4.05
C GLU A 40 8.06 8.84 -4.36
N PRO A 41 9.19 8.54 -3.68
CA PRO A 41 9.97 7.34 -4.01
C PRO A 41 9.22 6.04 -3.71
N ASP A 42 8.38 6.04 -2.68
CA ASP A 42 7.59 4.87 -2.30
C ASP A 42 6.38 4.70 -3.21
N ARG A 43 5.73 5.82 -3.59
CA ARG A 43 4.64 5.82 -4.56
C ARG A 43 5.10 5.24 -5.90
N TYR A 44 6.22 5.75 -6.44
CA TYR A 44 6.78 5.26 -7.71
C TYR A 44 7.08 3.77 -7.68
N LEU A 45 7.64 3.26 -6.57
CA LEU A 45 7.94 1.83 -6.41
C LEU A 45 6.65 0.98 -6.42
N VAL A 46 5.59 1.42 -5.74
CA VAL A 46 4.32 0.69 -5.70
C VAL A 46 3.62 0.74 -7.06
N GLU A 47 3.53 1.92 -7.68
CA GLU A 47 2.89 2.09 -8.99
C GLU A 47 3.65 1.32 -10.08
N GLY A 48 4.97 1.39 -10.12
CA GLY A 48 5.78 0.67 -11.10
C GLY A 48 5.56 -0.84 -11.04
N VAL A 49 5.40 -1.42 -9.85
CA VAL A 49 5.16 -2.86 -9.71
C VAL A 49 3.70 -3.24 -9.98
N PHE A 50 2.73 -2.53 -9.39
CA PHE A 50 1.33 -2.97 -9.39
C PHE A 50 0.47 -2.35 -10.50
N ARG A 51 0.80 -1.15 -10.99
CA ARG A 51 0.12 -0.51 -12.12
C ARG A 51 0.81 -0.87 -13.43
N ASP A 52 2.13 -0.72 -13.49
CA ASP A 52 2.88 -0.89 -14.75
C ASP A 52 3.39 -2.32 -14.98
N GLY A 53 3.32 -3.18 -13.96
CA GLY A 53 3.80 -4.56 -14.05
C GLY A 53 5.32 -4.69 -14.21
N ARG A 54 6.09 -3.65 -13.89
CA ARG A 54 7.55 -3.65 -14.04
C ARG A 54 8.19 -4.57 -13.01
N PRO A 55 9.18 -5.38 -13.40
CA PRO A 55 9.92 -6.18 -12.44
C PRO A 55 10.82 -5.27 -11.58
N ILE A 56 11.05 -5.70 -10.33
CA ILE A 56 11.84 -4.93 -9.35
C ILE A 56 13.30 -4.73 -9.81
N SER A 57 13.83 -5.63 -10.64
CA SER A 57 15.16 -5.49 -11.26
C SER A 57 15.26 -4.20 -12.09
N ASP A 58 14.24 -3.90 -12.87
CA ASP A 58 14.23 -2.78 -13.80
C ASP A 58 14.04 -1.47 -13.03
N LEU A 59 13.17 -1.48 -12.01
CA LEU A 59 13.04 -0.36 -11.07
C LEU A 59 14.37 -0.08 -10.33
N ALA A 60 15.12 -1.12 -9.97
CA ALA A 60 16.43 -0.97 -9.34
C ALA A 60 17.46 -0.34 -10.29
N ALA A 61 17.45 -0.75 -11.56
CA ALA A 61 18.34 -0.21 -12.58
C ALA A 61 18.08 1.29 -12.77
N MET A 62 16.81 1.70 -12.92
CA MET A 62 16.44 3.12 -13.08
C MET A 62 16.85 3.97 -11.87
N TRP A 63 16.77 3.46 -10.64
CA TRP A 63 17.20 4.23 -9.46
C TRP A 63 18.70 4.38 -9.31
N ARG A 64 19.52 3.49 -9.91
CA ARG A 64 20.97 3.64 -9.90
C ARG A 64 21.45 4.81 -10.74
N GLU A 65 20.65 5.26 -11.71
CA GLU A 65 20.96 6.43 -12.52
C GLU A 65 20.89 7.74 -11.71
N ILE A 66 20.21 7.72 -10.56
CA ILE A 66 20.11 8.86 -9.65
C ILE A 66 21.30 8.82 -8.66
N PRO A 67 22.20 9.82 -8.68
CA PRO A 67 23.32 9.87 -7.74
C PRO A 67 22.86 9.76 -6.28
N GLY A 68 23.57 8.96 -5.49
CA GLY A 68 23.27 8.73 -4.07
C GLY A 68 22.13 7.75 -3.79
N HIS A 69 21.54 7.12 -4.83
CA HIS A 69 20.44 6.15 -4.69
C HIS A 69 20.84 4.74 -5.15
N GLU A 70 22.01 4.27 -4.72
CA GLU A 70 22.42 2.88 -4.92
C GLU A 70 21.56 1.94 -4.08
N ARG A 71 20.56 1.32 -4.70
CA ARG A 71 19.72 0.32 -4.05
C ARG A 71 19.91 -1.05 -4.67
N VAL A 72 20.25 -2.00 -3.80
CA VAL A 72 20.32 -3.42 -4.16
C VAL A 72 18.88 -3.95 -4.36
N PRO A 73 18.59 -4.75 -5.40
CA PRO A 73 17.25 -5.31 -5.63
C PRO A 73 16.63 -6.01 -4.42
N ARG A 74 17.45 -6.67 -3.59
CA ARG A 74 17.02 -7.30 -2.34
C ARG A 74 16.44 -6.28 -1.34
N ALA A 75 17.09 -5.12 -1.18
CA ALA A 75 16.60 -4.07 -0.30
C ALA A 75 15.27 -3.48 -0.80
N LEU A 76 15.09 -3.37 -2.12
CA LEU A 76 13.83 -2.94 -2.73
C LEU A 76 12.69 -3.92 -2.49
N ARG A 77 12.94 -5.23 -2.60
CA ARG A 77 11.95 -6.26 -2.27
C ARG A 77 11.50 -6.16 -0.82
N HIS A 78 12.44 -6.05 0.13
CA HIS A 78 12.10 -5.89 1.54
C HIS A 78 11.33 -4.59 1.80
N ARG A 79 11.72 -3.50 1.14
CA ARG A 79 11.00 -2.23 1.24
C ARG A 79 9.57 -2.35 0.70
N LEU A 80 9.40 -2.93 -0.49
CA LEU A 80 8.10 -3.16 -1.11
C LEU A 80 7.19 -4.02 -0.22
N HIS A 81 7.72 -5.10 0.37
CA HIS A 81 6.96 -5.95 1.27
C HIS A 81 6.39 -5.15 2.46
N ARG A 82 7.23 -4.36 3.12
CA ARG A 82 6.79 -3.49 4.23
C ARG A 82 5.78 -2.43 3.77
N LEU A 83 5.93 -1.89 2.56
CA LEU A 83 4.96 -0.95 1.99
C LEU A 83 3.61 -1.63 1.78
N VAL A 84 3.59 -2.83 1.21
CA VAL A 84 2.35 -3.61 0.97
C VAL A 84 1.67 -3.94 2.30
N GLU A 85 2.40 -4.46 3.28
CA GLU A 85 1.86 -4.73 4.63
C GLU A 85 1.26 -3.47 5.26
N ARG A 86 1.97 -2.34 5.14
CA ARG A 86 1.49 -1.05 5.67
C ARG A 86 0.25 -0.56 4.94
N LEU A 87 0.26 -0.58 3.60
CA LEU A 87 -0.85 -0.13 2.77
C LEU A 87 -2.11 -0.97 3.01
N LEU A 88 -1.97 -2.27 3.28
CA LEU A 88 -3.10 -3.16 3.57
C LEU A 88 -3.54 -3.13 5.04
N SER A 89 -2.81 -2.44 5.91
CA SER A 89 -3.19 -2.36 7.32
C SER A 89 -4.50 -1.57 7.52
N PRO A 90 -5.41 -2.01 8.41
CA PRO A 90 -6.64 -1.29 8.72
C PRO A 90 -6.38 0.14 9.22
N ARG A 91 -5.30 0.33 10.00
CA ARG A 91 -4.89 1.64 10.51
C ARG A 91 -4.57 2.62 9.38
N PHE A 92 -3.91 2.16 8.32
CA PHE A 92 -3.61 3.01 7.16
C PHE A 92 -4.89 3.54 6.54
N GLU A 93 -5.90 2.68 6.36
CA GLU A 93 -7.19 3.06 5.79
C GLU A 93 -7.90 4.11 6.66
N VAL A 94 -7.99 3.86 7.97
CA VAL A 94 -8.66 4.79 8.90
C VAL A 94 -7.99 6.16 8.88
N VAL A 95 -6.65 6.21 8.94
CA VAL A 95 -5.90 7.47 8.88
C VAL A 95 -6.09 8.13 7.51
N ALA A 96 -5.97 7.39 6.41
CA ALA A 96 -6.17 7.94 5.08
C ALA A 96 -7.57 8.55 4.95
N ARG A 97 -8.61 7.90 5.46
CA ARG A 97 -9.98 8.41 5.40
C ARG A 97 -10.21 9.61 6.31
N LEU A 98 -9.80 9.55 7.59
CA LEU A 98 -10.22 10.51 8.61
C LEU A 98 -9.26 11.70 8.83
N ARG A 99 -8.02 11.66 8.32
CA ARG A 99 -7.01 12.68 8.64
C ARG A 99 -7.41 14.14 8.35
N HIS A 100 -8.38 14.38 7.47
CA HIS A 100 -8.85 15.71 7.10
C HIS A 100 -9.78 16.33 8.15
N THR A 101 -10.34 15.53 9.06
CA THR A 101 -11.20 16.00 10.17
C THR A 101 -10.40 16.28 11.44
N TRP A 102 -9.11 15.97 11.45
CA TRP A 102 -8.25 16.12 12.61
C TRP A 102 -7.59 17.50 12.68
N THR A 103 -7.10 17.84 13.87
CA THR A 103 -6.29 19.06 14.04
C THR A 103 -5.02 18.97 13.17
N PRO A 104 -4.51 20.09 12.64
CA PRO A 104 -3.36 20.08 11.74
C PRO A 104 -2.14 19.34 12.28
N THR A 105 -1.86 19.48 13.58
CA THR A 105 -0.75 18.77 14.25
C THR A 105 -0.95 17.27 14.26
N ARG A 106 -2.15 16.78 14.56
CA ARG A 106 -2.47 15.35 14.54
C ARG A 106 -2.40 14.80 13.12
N THR A 107 -2.92 15.53 12.13
CA THR A 107 -2.83 15.17 10.71
C THR A 107 -1.38 15.01 10.25
N ARG A 108 -0.50 15.97 10.59
CA ARG A 108 0.93 15.91 10.25
C ARG A 108 1.61 14.70 10.87
N ILE A 109 1.38 14.45 12.17
CA ILE A 109 1.98 13.33 12.90
C ILE A 109 1.46 11.99 12.37
N ALA A 110 0.16 11.84 12.17
CA ALA A 110 -0.43 10.60 11.64
C ALA A 110 0.06 10.31 10.22
N THR A 111 0.17 11.33 9.38
CA THR A 111 0.73 11.20 8.03
C THR A 111 2.18 10.72 8.09
N ALA A 112 3.01 11.34 8.91
CA ALA A 112 4.42 10.97 9.08
C ALA A 112 4.60 9.53 9.61
N CYS A 113 3.90 9.18 10.69
CA CYS A 113 4.11 7.90 11.36
C CYS A 113 3.36 6.74 10.69
N VAL A 114 2.09 6.93 10.32
CA VAL A 114 1.25 5.84 9.82
C VAL A 114 1.33 5.71 8.30
N LEU A 115 1.20 6.81 7.56
CA LEU A 115 1.19 6.75 6.09
C LEU A 115 2.60 6.61 5.53
N HIS A 116 3.56 7.41 6.03
CA HIS A 116 4.94 7.37 5.56
C HIS A 116 5.81 6.34 6.31
N GLY A 117 5.36 5.85 7.47
CA GLY A 117 6.09 4.85 8.27
C GLY A 117 7.37 5.38 8.91
N LEU A 118 7.42 6.67 9.23
CA LEU A 118 8.52 7.23 10.01
C LEU A 118 8.44 6.77 11.46
N SER A 119 9.59 6.52 12.07
CA SER A 119 9.66 6.33 13.52
C SER A 119 9.27 7.61 14.27
N THR A 120 8.88 7.49 15.54
CA THR A 120 8.53 8.65 16.37
C THR A 120 9.67 9.67 16.49
N ARG A 121 10.93 9.21 16.51
CA ARG A 121 12.12 10.07 16.48
C ARG A 121 12.25 10.81 15.14
N GLN A 122 12.20 10.10 14.02
CA GLN A 122 12.25 10.71 12.69
C GLN A 122 11.10 11.70 12.45
N ALA A 123 9.90 11.37 12.93
CA ALA A 123 8.75 12.27 12.84
C ALA A 123 8.94 13.53 13.70
N SER A 124 9.48 13.38 14.92
CA SER A 124 9.81 14.50 15.81
C SER A 124 10.82 15.46 15.17
N GLU A 125 11.92 14.92 14.65
CA GLU A 125 12.95 15.67 13.92
C GLU A 125 12.38 16.36 12.68
N ARG A 126 11.68 15.61 11.83
CA ARG A 126 11.14 16.12 10.56
C ARG A 126 10.07 17.19 10.74
N LEU A 127 9.25 17.08 11.78
CA LEU A 127 8.13 18.00 12.02
C LEU A 127 8.51 19.15 12.95
N ASN A 128 9.73 19.14 13.51
CA ASN A 128 10.21 20.06 14.54
C ASN A 128 9.25 20.17 15.74
N VAL A 129 8.85 19.02 16.28
CA VAL A 129 7.98 18.91 17.47
C VAL A 129 8.62 17.98 18.48
N SER A 130 8.35 18.19 19.76
CA SER A 130 8.91 17.33 20.81
C SER A 130 8.44 15.88 20.69
N LEU A 131 9.30 14.93 21.06
CA LEU A 131 8.99 13.50 21.06
C LEU A 131 7.74 13.18 21.91
N HIS A 132 7.56 13.89 23.03
CA HIS A 132 6.37 13.77 23.87
C HIS A 132 5.08 14.12 23.11
N THR A 133 5.10 15.21 22.34
CA THR A 133 3.96 15.62 21.50
C THR A 133 3.64 14.57 20.44
N VAL A 134 4.66 14.01 19.78
CA VAL A 134 4.47 12.93 18.79
C VAL A 134 3.79 11.72 19.42
N ARG A 135 4.30 11.24 20.56
CA ARG A 135 3.74 10.09 21.28
C ARG A 135 2.29 10.34 21.66
N ARG A 136 2.00 11.45 22.35
CA ARG A 136 0.64 11.79 22.80
C ARG A 136 -0.36 11.84 21.64
N GLN A 137 0.01 12.44 20.51
CA GLN A 137 -0.88 12.50 19.34
C GLN A 137 -1.02 11.14 18.66
N LEU A 138 0.04 10.34 18.61
CA LEU A 138 0.00 9.01 18.02
C LEU A 138 -0.87 8.05 18.85
N ASP A 139 -0.79 8.13 20.18
CA ASP A 139 -1.66 7.36 21.09
C ASP A 139 -3.14 7.71 20.86
N ALA A 140 -3.45 9.00 20.70
CA ALA A 140 -4.80 9.43 20.35
C ALA A 140 -5.26 8.90 18.97
N VAL A 141 -4.36 8.86 17.98
CA VAL A 141 -4.65 8.29 16.66
C VAL A 141 -4.89 6.79 16.75
N HIS A 142 -4.09 6.06 17.52
CA HIS A 142 -4.27 4.63 17.75
C HIS A 142 -5.61 4.34 18.42
N ALA A 143 -5.97 5.09 19.47
CA ALA A 143 -7.26 4.95 20.14
C ALA A 143 -8.44 5.17 19.18
N ILE A 144 -8.37 6.16 18.28
CA ILE A 144 -9.39 6.36 17.24
C ILE A 144 -9.44 5.19 16.27
N CYS A 145 -8.28 4.69 15.81
CA CYS A 145 -8.23 3.56 14.89
C CYS A 145 -8.80 2.29 15.50
N ASP A 146 -8.49 2.02 16.77
CA ASP A 146 -8.94 0.84 17.49
C ASP A 146 -10.45 0.92 17.75
N ALA A 147 -11.01 2.10 18.08
CA ALA A 147 -12.45 2.32 18.21
C ALA A 147 -13.23 2.12 16.90
N VAL A 148 -12.67 2.62 15.78
CA VAL A 148 -13.27 2.44 14.45
C VAL A 148 -13.17 0.98 13.98
N SER A 149 -12.04 0.32 14.21
CA SER A 149 -11.83 -1.06 13.76
C SER A 149 -12.55 -2.08 14.64
N GLY A 150 -12.63 -1.85 15.96
CA GLY A 150 -13.35 -2.71 16.90
C GLY A 150 -14.88 -2.66 16.76
N SER A 151 -15.41 -1.62 16.10
CA SER A 151 -16.82 -1.54 15.73
C SER A 151 -17.19 -2.47 14.57
N VAL A 152 -16.19 -2.99 13.83
CA VAL A 152 -16.38 -3.98 12.78
C VAL A 152 -16.28 -5.37 13.42
N LYS A 153 -17.38 -5.80 14.04
CA LYS A 153 -17.55 -7.19 14.44
C LYS A 153 -17.77 -8.02 13.16
N PRO A 154 -17.02 -9.11 12.92
CA PRO A 154 -17.20 -9.96 11.75
C PRO A 154 -18.60 -10.57 11.70
#